data_AF-A0A1I5PXS3-F1
#
_entry.id   AF-A0A1I5PXS3-F1
#
_cell.length_a   1.000
_cell.length_b   1.000
_cell.length_c   1.000
_cell.angle_alpha   90.00
_cell.angle_beta   90.00
_cell.angle_gamma   90.00
#
_symmetry.space_group_name_H-M   'P 1'
#
loop_
_entity.id
_entity.type
_entity.pdbx_description
1 polymer ?
#
loop_
_entity_poly.entity_id
_entity_poly.type
_entity_poly.pdbx_seq_one_letter_code
_entity_poly.pdbx_strand_id
1 'polypeptide(L)'
;MRLSLLLPLAAAASPALADTLPLARGAYVERGDACADAPNAVIRRYDGQGIGSSKVGRCTGRVLVHIRRRYTLRQNCEQYGDPRGRRFRATDNVKVRVDGRTSFTDLKTGTHYRLCPGLHPASRS
;
A
#
# COMPACT_ATOMS: atom_id res chain seq x y z
N MET A 1 2.24 60.62 11.24
CA MET A 1 3.04 59.46 10.77
C MET A 1 2.13 58.23 10.75
N ARG A 2 1.81 57.68 9.58
CA ARG A 2 0.98 56.46 9.44
C ARG A 2 1.93 55.27 9.24
N LEU A 3 1.99 54.37 10.23
CA LEU A 3 2.77 53.14 10.15
C LEU A 3 1.87 52.05 9.55
N SER A 4 2.02 51.79 8.26
CA SER A 4 1.36 50.68 7.58
C SER A 4 2.06 49.38 7.95
N LEU A 5 1.45 48.60 8.85
CA LEU A 5 1.86 47.22 9.14
C LEU A 5 1.42 46.32 7.98
N LEU A 6 2.37 46.04 7.08
CA LEU A 6 2.24 44.97 6.09
C LEU A 6 2.41 43.64 6.83
N LEU A 7 1.30 42.95 7.12
CA LEU A 7 1.37 41.55 7.55
C LEU A 7 1.84 40.69 6.36
N PRO A 8 2.90 39.88 6.52
CA PRO A 8 3.29 38.95 5.48
C PRO A 8 2.26 37.80 5.46
N LEU A 9 1.63 37.57 4.30
CA LEU A 9 0.91 36.34 4.03
C LEU A 9 1.92 35.18 4.06
N ALA A 10 1.99 34.46 5.17
CA ALA A 10 2.70 33.19 5.23
C ALA A 10 1.92 32.18 4.37
N ALA A 11 2.42 31.88 3.17
CA ALA A 11 1.92 30.80 2.34
C ALA A 11 2.13 29.48 3.10
N ALA A 12 1.06 28.93 3.67
CA ALA A 12 1.08 27.61 4.26
C ALA A 12 1.35 26.58 3.16
N ALA A 13 2.58 26.07 3.09
CA ALA A 13 2.92 24.95 2.23
C ALA A 13 2.10 23.74 2.69
N SER A 14 1.11 23.32 1.90
CA SER A 14 0.40 22.06 2.11
C SER A 14 1.43 20.94 2.18
N PRO A 15 1.43 20.08 3.22
CA PRO A 15 2.36 18.97 3.28
C PRO A 15 2.16 18.11 2.04
N ALA A 16 3.24 17.90 1.28
CA ALA A 16 3.23 16.96 0.18
C ALA A 16 2.76 15.61 0.71
N LEU A 17 1.66 15.08 0.15
CA LEU A 17 1.18 13.74 0.46
C LEU A 17 2.35 12.78 0.23
N ALA A 18 2.65 11.94 1.22
CA ALA A 18 3.64 10.89 1.05
C ALA A 18 3.24 10.03 -0.16
N ASP A 19 4.11 9.89 -1.15
CA ASP A 19 3.83 9.09 -2.35
C ASP A 19 3.63 7.60 -2.04
N THR A 20 4.02 7.17 -0.84
CA THR A 20 4.12 5.77 -0.43
C THR A 20 3.56 5.56 0.98
N LEU A 21 3.31 4.30 1.33
CA LEU A 21 2.86 3.94 2.68
C LEU A 21 4.06 3.86 3.63
N PRO A 22 3.90 4.27 4.90
CA PRO A 22 4.93 4.11 5.92
C PRO A 22 5.02 2.65 6.42
N LEU A 23 5.14 1.71 5.50
CA LEU A 23 5.28 0.28 5.72
C LEU A 23 6.71 -0.17 5.37
N ALA A 24 7.22 -1.17 6.08
CA ALA A 24 8.42 -1.87 5.67
C ALA A 24 8.16 -2.62 4.35
N ARG A 25 9.17 -2.69 3.48
CA ARG A 25 9.08 -3.54 2.30
C ARG A 25 9.09 -5.00 2.71
N GLY A 26 8.27 -5.83 2.07
CA GLY A 26 8.26 -7.27 2.30
C GLY A 26 6.92 -7.95 2.04
N ALA A 27 6.85 -9.21 2.44
CA ALA A 27 5.65 -10.02 2.39
C ALA A 27 4.87 -9.91 3.70
N TYR A 28 3.57 -9.74 3.57
CA TYR A 28 2.63 -9.59 4.66
C TYR A 28 1.62 -10.73 4.60
N VAL A 29 1.40 -11.39 5.71
CA VAL A 29 0.46 -12.51 5.82
C VAL A 29 -0.71 -12.08 6.70
N GLU A 30 -1.90 -12.59 6.40
CA GLU A 30 -3.06 -12.43 7.27
C GLU A 30 -2.73 -12.87 8.70
N ARG A 31 -3.18 -12.10 9.70
CA ARG A 31 -2.72 -12.26 11.10
C ARG A 31 -3.02 -13.66 11.66
N GLY A 32 -4.09 -14.31 11.17
CA GLY A 32 -4.49 -15.65 11.59
C GLY A 32 -3.60 -16.78 11.06
N ASP A 33 -2.83 -16.53 10.01
CA ASP A 33 -1.98 -17.55 9.38
C ASP A 33 -0.53 -17.49 9.87
N ALA A 34 0.12 -18.65 9.87
CA ALA A 34 1.55 -18.76 10.12
C ALA A 34 2.35 -18.14 8.96
N CYS A 35 3.57 -17.65 9.24
CA CYS A 35 4.44 -17.19 8.14
C CYS A 35 5.00 -18.36 7.32
N ALA A 36 5.34 -19.46 8.00
CA ALA A 36 5.78 -20.67 7.36
C ALA A 36 4.62 -21.27 6.56
N ASP A 37 4.88 -21.61 5.30
CA ASP A 37 3.94 -22.28 4.40
C ASP A 37 2.58 -21.58 4.24
N ALA A 38 2.55 -20.25 4.42
CA ALA A 38 1.35 -19.45 4.27
C ALA A 38 0.74 -19.64 2.86
N PRO A 39 -0.57 -19.89 2.73
CA PRO A 39 -1.21 -20.00 1.42
C PRO A 39 -1.02 -18.72 0.60
N ASN A 40 -0.71 -18.86 -0.70
CA ASN A 40 -0.54 -17.71 -1.61
C ASN A 40 -1.72 -16.72 -1.64
N ALA A 41 -2.92 -17.16 -1.26
CA ALA A 41 -4.12 -16.32 -1.21
C ALA A 41 -4.09 -15.28 -0.07
N VAL A 42 -3.46 -15.61 1.07
CA VAL A 42 -3.41 -14.75 2.27
C VAL A 42 -2.15 -13.87 2.30
N ILE A 43 -1.26 -14.02 1.31
CA ILE A 43 -0.06 -13.20 1.18
C ILE A 43 -0.37 -11.92 0.41
N ARG A 44 0.12 -10.80 0.94
CA ARG A 44 0.24 -9.51 0.27
C ARG A 44 1.70 -9.12 0.19
N ARG A 45 2.07 -8.33 -0.82
CA ARG A 45 3.42 -7.80 -0.98
C ARG A 45 3.40 -6.29 -1.03
N TYR A 46 4.31 -5.67 -0.29
CA TYR A 46 4.58 -4.26 -0.40
C TYR A 46 6.05 -4.04 -0.77
N ASP A 47 6.29 -3.43 -1.93
CA ASP A 47 7.64 -3.18 -2.48
C ASP A 47 8.08 -1.71 -2.32
N GLY A 48 7.28 -0.91 -1.61
CA GLY A 48 7.46 0.54 -1.50
C GLY A 48 6.61 1.32 -2.49
N GLN A 49 6.12 0.71 -3.56
CA GLN A 49 5.34 1.39 -4.60
C GLN A 49 3.86 1.00 -4.59
N GLY A 50 3.52 -0.25 -4.27
CA GLY A 50 2.13 -0.70 -4.22
C GLY A 50 1.92 -1.97 -3.43
N ILE A 51 0.66 -2.32 -3.20
CA ILE A 51 0.27 -3.56 -2.52
C ILE A 51 -0.17 -4.58 -3.57
N GLY A 52 0.64 -5.62 -3.75
CA GLY A 52 0.36 -6.76 -4.62
C GLY A 52 -0.14 -8.01 -3.88
N SER A 53 -0.47 -9.06 -4.64
CA SER A 53 -0.92 -10.37 -4.16
C SER A 53 -0.38 -11.50 -5.06
N SER A 54 -0.90 -12.72 -4.92
CA SER A 54 -0.61 -13.81 -5.86
C SER A 54 -1.26 -13.64 -7.24
N LYS A 55 -2.29 -12.78 -7.35
CA LYS A 55 -3.00 -12.54 -8.62
C LYS A 55 -2.63 -11.23 -9.27
N VAL A 56 -1.96 -10.33 -8.56
CA VAL A 56 -1.58 -9.00 -9.05
C VAL A 56 -0.18 -8.65 -8.57
N GLY A 57 0.65 -8.04 -9.41
CA GLY A 57 2.02 -7.68 -9.04
C GLY A 57 2.54 -6.48 -9.84
N ARG A 58 3.80 -6.08 -9.57
CA ARG A 58 4.43 -4.90 -10.18
C ARG A 58 3.51 -3.67 -10.12
N CYS A 59 2.98 -3.45 -8.92
CA CYS A 59 2.03 -2.40 -8.61
C CYS A 59 2.77 -1.07 -8.41
N THR A 60 2.30 -0.02 -9.07
CA THR A 60 2.77 1.34 -8.81
C THR A 60 1.57 2.15 -8.34
N GLY A 61 1.64 2.62 -7.09
CA GLY A 61 0.59 3.36 -6.42
C GLY A 61 1.02 4.74 -6.00
N ARG A 62 0.03 5.61 -5.83
CA ARG A 62 0.17 6.92 -5.20
C ARG A 62 -0.88 7.08 -4.11
N VAL A 63 -0.51 7.66 -2.98
CA VAL A 63 -1.49 8.03 -1.95
C VAL A 63 -2.31 9.21 -2.48
N LEU A 64 -3.63 9.02 -2.61
CA LEU A 64 -4.55 10.09 -2.98
C LEU A 64 -4.95 10.93 -1.76
N VAL A 65 -5.19 10.25 -0.64
CA VAL A 65 -5.69 10.86 0.60
C VAL A 65 -5.11 10.07 1.77
N HIS A 66 -4.63 10.76 2.81
CA HIS A 66 -4.43 10.17 4.12
C HIS A 66 -5.10 11.00 5.22
N ILE A 67 -5.75 10.32 6.16
CA ILE A 67 -6.29 10.93 7.37
C ILE A 67 -5.83 10.07 8.54
N ARG A 68 -5.00 10.65 9.40
CA ARG A 68 -4.29 9.93 10.47
C ARG A 68 -3.58 8.69 9.89
N ARG A 69 -4.03 7.49 10.25
CA ARG A 69 -3.45 6.20 9.84
C ARG A 69 -4.18 5.55 8.66
N ARG A 70 -5.21 6.20 8.08
CA ARG A 70 -6.00 5.66 6.97
C ARG A 70 -5.53 6.26 5.66
N TYR A 71 -5.23 5.42 4.69
CA TYR A 71 -4.70 5.78 3.38
C TYR A 71 -5.62 5.27 2.29
N THR A 72 -5.90 6.13 1.30
CA THR A 72 -6.46 5.71 0.02
C THR A 72 -5.35 5.79 -1.01
N LEU A 73 -4.98 4.66 -1.59
CA LEU A 73 -4.04 4.56 -2.68
C LEU A 73 -4.83 4.39 -3.97
N ARG A 74 -4.37 5.02 -5.04
CA ARG A 74 -4.69 4.60 -6.40
C ARG A 74 -3.46 3.92 -6.97
N GLN A 75 -3.59 2.67 -7.36
CA GLN A 75 -2.46 1.90 -7.89
C GLN A 75 -2.81 1.22 -9.20
N ASN A 76 -1.78 0.99 -10.01
CA ASN A 76 -1.86 0.31 -11.29
C ASN A 76 -0.99 -0.95 -11.22
N CYS A 77 -1.61 -2.12 -11.36
CA CYS A 77 -0.96 -3.42 -11.18
C CYS A 77 -1.01 -4.26 -12.46
N GLU A 78 0.01 -5.10 -12.68
CA GLU A 78 -0.03 -6.17 -13.66
C GLU A 78 -0.87 -7.33 -13.11
N GLN A 79 -1.89 -7.74 -13.85
CA GLN A 79 -2.78 -8.84 -13.52
C GLN A 79 -2.21 -10.17 -14.01
N TYR A 80 -2.31 -11.21 -13.17
CA TYR A 80 -1.88 -12.57 -13.44
C TYR A 80 -3.08 -13.54 -13.45
N GLY A 81 -2.90 -14.70 -14.07
CA GLY A 81 -3.89 -15.78 -14.05
C GLY A 81 -5.02 -15.67 -15.08
N ASP A 82 -4.85 -14.86 -16.13
CA ASP A 82 -5.70 -14.96 -17.33
C ASP A 82 -5.54 -16.37 -17.94
N PRO A 83 -6.65 -17.08 -18.26
CA PRO A 83 -6.59 -18.44 -18.80
C PRO A 83 -5.82 -18.56 -20.12
N ARG A 84 -5.68 -17.46 -20.87
CA ARG A 84 -4.92 -17.40 -22.14
C ARG A 84 -3.49 -16.90 -21.93
N GLY A 85 -3.02 -16.80 -20.68
CA GLY A 85 -1.68 -16.35 -20.33
C GLY A 85 -1.42 -14.86 -20.54
N ARG A 86 -2.44 -14.06 -20.83
CA ARG A 86 -2.26 -12.62 -21.10
C ARG A 86 -1.98 -11.87 -19.80
N ARG A 87 -1.10 -10.88 -19.91
CA ARG A 87 -0.85 -9.89 -18.85
C ARG A 87 -1.44 -8.57 -19.29
N PHE A 88 -2.21 -7.97 -18.42
CA PHE A 88 -2.77 -6.64 -18.63
C PHE A 88 -2.64 -5.84 -17.35
N ARG A 89 -2.74 -4.51 -17.49
CA ARG A 89 -2.68 -3.61 -16.35
C ARG A 89 -4.07 -3.13 -15.97
N ALA A 90 -4.34 -3.08 -14.67
CA ALA A 90 -5.60 -2.60 -14.12
C ALA A 90 -5.32 -1.58 -13.01
N THR A 91 -6.14 -0.54 -12.96
CA THR A 91 -6.09 0.48 -11.91
C THR A 91 -7.17 0.24 -10.88
N ASP A 92 -6.82 0.27 -9.60
CA ASP A 92 -7.75 0.13 -8.48
C ASP A 92 -7.48 1.16 -7.37
N ASN A 93 -8.49 1.38 -6.54
CA ASN A 93 -8.39 2.19 -5.33
C ASN A 93 -8.34 1.26 -4.11
N VAL A 94 -7.23 1.28 -3.39
CA VAL A 94 -7.01 0.48 -2.19
C VAL A 94 -7.13 1.36 -0.96
N LYS A 95 -7.92 0.92 0.02
CA LYS A 95 -8.07 1.61 1.30
C LYS A 95 -7.42 0.75 2.38
N VAL A 96 -6.41 1.30 3.04
CA VAL A 96 -5.73 0.61 4.15
C VAL A 96 -5.66 1.50 5.38
N ARG A 97 -5.60 0.86 6.55
CA ARG A 97 -5.14 1.50 7.77
C ARG A 97 -3.77 0.95 8.12
N VAL A 98 -2.77 1.81 8.22
CA VAL A 98 -1.42 1.42 8.65
C VAL A 98 -1.41 1.39 10.19
N ASP A 99 -1.30 0.20 10.75
CA ASP A 99 -1.35 -0.02 12.20
C ASP A 99 0.01 0.16 12.86
N GLY A 100 1.08 -0.04 12.07
CA GLY A 100 2.47 0.20 12.41
C GLY A 100 3.35 -0.09 11.19
N ARG A 101 4.66 0.11 11.30
CA ARG A 101 5.60 -0.11 10.18
C ARG A 101 5.56 -1.55 9.62
N THR A 102 5.13 -2.52 10.43
CA THR A 102 5.09 -3.95 10.10
C THR A 102 3.68 -4.53 10.06
N SER A 103 2.63 -3.70 10.05
CA SER A 103 1.24 -4.20 10.03
C SER A 103 0.26 -3.21 9.44
N PHE A 104 -0.74 -3.71 8.71
CA PHE A 104 -1.83 -2.90 8.19
C PHE A 104 -3.14 -3.69 8.17
N THR A 105 -4.25 -2.98 8.05
CA THR A 105 -5.58 -3.54 7.84
C THR A 105 -6.09 -3.13 6.46
N ASP A 106 -6.54 -4.08 5.65
CA ASP A 106 -7.34 -3.80 4.46
C ASP A 106 -8.73 -3.32 4.92
N LEU A 107 -9.09 -2.08 4.61
CA LEU A 107 -10.35 -1.49 5.06
C LEU A 107 -11.56 -1.94 4.24
N LYS A 108 -11.36 -2.56 3.08
CA LYS A 108 -12.44 -3.15 2.29
C LYS A 108 -12.90 -4.47 2.89
N THR A 109 -11.96 -5.31 3.33
CA THR A 109 -12.27 -6.65 3.86
C THR A 109 -12.25 -6.73 5.38
N GLY A 110 -11.64 -5.75 6.06
CA GLY A 110 -11.36 -5.81 7.49
C GLY A 110 -10.16 -6.71 7.84
N THR A 111 -9.48 -7.30 6.85
CA THR A 111 -8.40 -8.26 7.07
C THR A 111 -7.16 -7.58 7.62
N HIS A 112 -6.61 -8.14 8.70
CA HIS A 112 -5.37 -7.67 9.31
C HIS A 112 -4.17 -8.43 8.75
N TYR A 113 -3.15 -7.70 8.35
CA TYR A 113 -1.91 -8.25 7.82
C TYR A 113 -0.71 -7.85 8.69
N ARG A 114 0.23 -8.78 8.83
CA ARG A 114 1.50 -8.58 9.55
C ARG A 114 2.68 -8.95 8.65
N LEU A 115 3.78 -8.23 8.76
CA LEU A 115 5.01 -8.53 8.05
C LEU A 115 5.53 -9.91 8.48
N CYS A 116 5.91 -10.72 7.51
CA CYS A 116 6.60 -12.00 7.70
C CYS A 116 8.04 -11.88 7.18
N PRO A 117 9.02 -11.64 8.06
CA PRO A 117 10.43 -11.61 7.68
C PRO A 117 10.85 -12.95 7.04
N GLY A 118 11.68 -12.90 6.00
CA GLY A 118 12.20 -14.09 5.33
C GLY A 118 11.22 -14.80 4.39
N LEU A 119 9.95 -14.39 4.37
CA LEU A 119 8.98 -14.91 3.40
C LEU A 119 9.26 -14.30 2.02
N HIS A 120 10.08 -15.01 1.24
CA HIS A 120 10.16 -14.81 -0.20
C HIS A 120 9.00 -15.59 -0.82
N PRO A 121 8.11 -14.94 -1.56
CA PRO A 121 7.02 -15.67 -2.22
C PRO A 121 7.64 -16.65 -3.20
N ALA A 122 7.08 -17.86 -3.21
CA ALA A 122 7.48 -18.92 -4.12
C ALA A 122 7.65 -18.36 -5.53
N SER A 123 8.88 -18.37 -6.02
CA SER A 123 9.19 -18.09 -7.39
C SER A 123 8.53 -19.17 -8.24
N ARG A 124 7.51 -18.80 -9.03
CA ARG A 124 7.04 -19.50 -10.23
C ARG A 124 6.89 -21.03 -10.10
N SER A 125 5.65 -21.48 -9.98
CA SER A 125 5.21 -22.73 -10.63
C SER A 125 4.59 -22.37 -11.96
#